data_AF-A0A3D2JS62-F1
#
_entry.id   AF-A0A3D2JS62-F1
#
_cell.length_a   1.000
_cell.length_b   1.000
_cell.length_c   1.000
_cell.angle_alpha   90.00
_cell.angle_beta   90.00
_cell.angle_gamma   90.00
#
_symmetry.space_group_name_H-M   'P 1'
#
loop_
_entity.id
_entity.type
_entity.pdbx_description
1 polymer ?
#
loop_
_entity_poly.entity_id
_entity_poly.type
_entity_poly.pdbx_seq_one_letter_code
_entity_poly.pdbx_strand_id
1 'polypeptide(L)'
;MSSDASIIVLSFQIALVATGVTLPVGMLIAWLLARKQFHGKFALDVFVSLPLALPPVVVGYALLWLVGTHSWFGSLGESVFGSTLAFTWIAAALAAAVVSLPLVVRSFTAALAGVDPRL
;
A
#
# COMPACT_ATOMS: atom_id res chain seq x y z
N MET A 1 -11.99 22.36 18.75
CA MET A 1 -12.06 23.21 17.56
C MET A 1 -10.71 23.34 16.83
N SER A 2 -9.59 23.69 17.48
CA SER A 2 -8.27 23.68 16.82
C SER A 2 -7.66 22.27 16.64
N SER A 3 -7.94 21.34 17.55
CA SER A 3 -7.45 19.96 17.50
C SER A 3 -8.11 19.09 16.42
N ASP A 4 -9.35 19.38 16.06
CA ASP A 4 -10.09 18.62 15.05
C ASP A 4 -9.52 18.89 13.64
N ALA A 5 -9.17 20.15 13.38
CA ALA A 5 -8.59 20.58 12.11
C ALA A 5 -7.20 19.95 11.88
N SER A 6 -6.36 19.80 12.92
CA SER A 6 -5.04 19.20 12.77
C SER A 6 -5.12 17.70 12.45
N ILE A 7 -6.08 16.97 13.02
CA ILE A 7 -6.32 15.55 12.72
C ILE A 7 -6.74 15.37 11.25
N ILE A 8 -7.61 16.25 10.75
CA ILE A 8 -8.06 16.22 9.36
C ILE A 8 -6.88 16.47 8.41
N VAL A 9 -6.06 17.48 8.70
CA VAL A 9 -4.87 17.78 7.89
C VAL A 9 -3.88 16.62 7.87
N LEU A 10 -3.62 16.01 9.03
CA LEU A 10 -2.73 14.84 9.13
C LEU A 10 -3.28 13.64 8.34
N SER A 11 -4.58 13.37 8.46
CA SER A 11 -5.25 12.29 7.72
C SER A 11 -5.18 12.54 6.21
N PHE A 12 -5.36 13.79 5.78
CA PHE A 12 -5.23 14.18 4.39
C PHE A 12 -3.80 14.00 3.88
N GLN A 13 -2.79 14.42 4.64
CA GLN A 13 -1.38 14.22 4.32
C GLN A 13 -1.04 12.73 4.16
N ILE A 14 -1.49 11.90 5.09
CA ILE A 14 -1.33 10.44 5.05
C ILE A 14 -1.97 9.87 3.78
N ALA A 15 -3.21 10.25 3.48
CA ALA A 15 -3.93 9.77 2.30
C ALA A 15 -3.24 10.19 0.99
N LEU A 16 -2.72 11.42 0.92
CA LEU A 16 -2.03 11.96 -0.26
C LEU A 16 -0.76 11.17 -0.58
N VAL A 17 0.07 10.91 0.46
CA VAL A 17 1.30 10.13 0.31
C VAL A 17 0.99 8.67 -0.03
N ALA A 18 0.04 8.06 0.69
CA ALA A 18 -0.38 6.69 0.42
C ALA A 18 -0.89 6.52 -1.02
N THR A 19 -1.71 7.46 -1.50
CA THR A 19 -2.23 7.46 -2.88
C THR A 19 -1.10 7.67 -3.89
N GLY A 20 -0.21 8.64 -3.65
CA GLY A 20 0.93 8.91 -4.54
C GLY A 20 1.85 7.70 -4.72
N VAL A 21 2.00 6.85 -3.70
CA VAL A 21 2.76 5.59 -3.80
C VAL A 21 1.93 4.47 -4.44
N THR A 22 0.65 4.36 -4.07
CA THR A 22 -0.20 3.24 -4.50
C THR A 22 -0.60 3.35 -5.98
N LEU A 23 -0.72 4.57 -6.52
CA LEU A 23 -1.05 4.80 -7.92
C LEU A 23 -0.04 4.18 -8.91
N PRO A 24 1.26 4.54 -8.88
CA PRO A 24 2.23 3.98 -9.82
C PRO A 24 2.42 2.47 -9.60
N VAL A 25 2.49 2.01 -8.35
CA VAL A 25 2.66 0.59 -8.02
C VAL A 25 1.45 -0.22 -8.48
N GLY A 26 0.25 0.24 -8.14
CA GLY A 26 -1.00 -0.42 -8.53
C GLY A 26 -1.20 -0.45 -10.04
N MET A 27 -0.82 0.63 -10.75
CA MET A 27 -0.90 0.69 -12.21
C MET A 27 0.04 -0.32 -12.87
N LEU A 28 1.29 -0.42 -12.41
CA LEU A 28 2.25 -1.40 -12.91
C LEU A 28 1.74 -2.83 -12.70
N ILE A 29 1.30 -3.16 -11.50
CA ILE A 29 0.77 -4.49 -11.16
C ILE A 29 -0.47 -4.80 -12.01
N ALA A 30 -1.43 -3.89 -12.09
CA ALA A 30 -2.64 -4.06 -12.87
C ALA A 30 -2.34 -4.26 -14.36
N TRP A 31 -1.37 -3.50 -14.90
CA TRP A 31 -0.93 -3.67 -16.28
C TRP A 31 -0.32 -5.05 -16.53
N LEU A 32 0.54 -5.54 -15.62
CA LEU A 32 1.07 -6.91 -15.69
C LEU A 32 -0.06 -7.96 -15.63
N LEU A 33 -1.01 -7.82 -14.70
CA LEU A 33 -2.12 -8.77 -14.55
C LEU A 33 -3.05 -8.75 -15.76
N ALA A 34 -3.36 -7.58 -16.31
CA ALA A 34 -4.31 -7.41 -17.41
C ALA A 34 -3.71 -7.82 -18.77
N ARG A 35 -2.46 -7.44 -19.06
CA ARG A 35 -1.86 -7.57 -20.41
C ARG A 35 -0.91 -8.76 -20.57
N LYS A 36 -0.31 -9.29 -19.50
CA LYS A 36 0.64 -10.42 -19.58
C LYS A 36 0.01 -11.72 -19.08
N GLN A 37 0.26 -12.82 -19.80
CA GLN A 37 -0.02 -14.18 -19.34
C GLN A 37 1.33 -14.83 -19.00
N PHE A 38 1.66 -14.93 -17.72
CA PHE A 38 2.90 -15.53 -17.21
C PHE A 38 2.59 -16.51 -16.08
N HIS A 39 3.41 -17.55 -15.92
CA HIS A 39 3.16 -18.64 -14.96
C HIS A 39 3.01 -18.16 -13.50
N GLY A 40 3.66 -17.05 -13.12
CA GLY A 40 3.57 -16.44 -11.78
C GLY A 40 2.36 -15.52 -11.55
N LYS A 41 1.46 -15.36 -12.52
CA LYS A 41 0.35 -14.39 -12.44
C LYS A 41 -0.59 -14.67 -11.27
N PHE A 42 -0.90 -15.94 -11.03
CA PHE A 42 -1.74 -16.35 -9.90
C PHE A 42 -1.09 -16.00 -8.56
N ALA A 43 0.21 -16.25 -8.40
CA ALA A 43 0.94 -15.91 -7.18
C ALA A 43 0.94 -14.40 -6.92
N LEU A 44 1.11 -13.58 -7.96
CA LEU A 44 1.05 -12.12 -7.85
C LEU A 44 -0.37 -11.64 -7.47
N ASP A 45 -1.41 -12.20 -8.09
CA ASP A 45 -2.80 -11.86 -7.79
C ASP A 45 -3.19 -12.21 -6.34
N VAL A 46 -2.75 -13.39 -5.88
CA VAL A 46 -2.91 -13.80 -4.48
C VAL A 46 -2.18 -12.83 -3.56
N PHE A 47 -0.90 -12.54 -3.83
CA PHE A 47 -0.09 -11.65 -2.99
C PHE A 47 -0.70 -10.25 -2.86
N VAL A 48 -1.17 -9.69 -3.99
CA VAL A 48 -1.86 -8.40 -4.02
C VAL A 48 -3.16 -8.43 -3.23
N SER A 49 -3.92 -9.52 -3.31
CA SER A 49 -5.19 -9.68 -2.63
C SER A 49 -5.08 -10.08 -1.15
N LEU A 50 -3.90 -10.47 -0.67
CA LEU A 50 -3.67 -10.87 0.73
C LEU A 50 -4.20 -9.86 1.76
N PRO A 51 -3.98 -8.54 1.64
CA PRO A 51 -4.43 -7.57 2.64
C PRO A 51 -5.96 -7.55 2.81
N LEU A 52 -6.72 -7.88 1.76
CA LEU A 52 -8.19 -7.97 1.83
C LEU A 52 -8.69 -9.31 2.37
N ALA A 53 -7.92 -10.39 2.17
CA ALA A 53 -8.28 -11.72 2.65
C ALA A 53 -7.96 -11.91 4.14
N LEU A 54 -6.96 -11.20 4.65
CA LEU A 54 -6.53 -11.28 6.04
C LEU A 54 -7.35 -10.34 6.94
N PRO A 55 -7.57 -10.70 8.22
CA PRO A 55 -8.13 -9.78 9.20
C PRO A 55 -7.26 -8.51 9.33
N PRO A 56 -7.85 -7.32 9.55
CA PRO A 56 -7.09 -6.06 9.65
C PRO A 56 -6.00 -6.09 10.73
N VAL A 57 -6.26 -6.80 11.84
CA VAL A 57 -5.30 -6.97 12.94
C VAL A 57 -4.06 -7.74 12.49
N VAL A 58 -4.22 -8.76 11.64
CA VAL A 58 -3.09 -9.55 11.11
C VAL A 58 -2.24 -8.69 10.17
N VAL A 59 -2.88 -7.88 9.32
CA VAL A 59 -2.20 -6.92 8.44
C VAL A 59 -1.43 -5.89 9.27
N GLY A 60 -2.05 -5.36 10.33
CA GLY A 60 -1.39 -4.44 11.27
C GLY A 60 -0.18 -5.08 11.96
N TYR A 61 -0.29 -6.31 12.44
CA TYR A 61 0.83 -7.02 13.05
C TYR A 61 1.96 -7.31 12.06
N ALA A 62 1.63 -7.71 10.83
CA ALA A 62 2.63 -7.92 9.77
C ALA A 62 3.36 -6.61 9.44
N LEU A 63 2.64 -5.49 9.36
CA LEU A 63 3.23 -4.17 9.19
C LEU A 63 4.11 -3.75 10.37
N LEU A 64 3.67 -4.00 11.61
CA LEU A 64 4.49 -3.75 12.79
C LEU A 64 5.76 -4.60 12.79
N TRP A 65 5.68 -5.85 12.33
CA TRP A 65 6.84 -6.70 12.18
C TRP A 65 7.80 -6.20 11.08
N LEU A 66 7.26 -5.69 9.98
CA LEU A 66 8.02 -5.10 8.87
C LEU A 66 8.60 -3.72 9.19
N VAL A 67 7.98 -2.94 10.07
CA VAL A 67 8.34 -1.53 10.33
C VAL A 67 8.88 -1.32 11.75
N GLY A 68 8.85 -2.35 12.59
CA GLY A 68 9.34 -2.34 13.97
C GLY A 68 10.86 -2.33 14.08
N THR A 69 11.36 -2.07 15.29
CA THR A 69 12.78 -1.87 15.64
C THR A 69 13.73 -2.97 15.15
N HIS A 70 13.27 -4.22 15.02
CA HIS A 70 14.11 -5.35 14.61
C HIS A 70 14.07 -5.66 13.10
N SER A 71 13.37 -4.86 12.29
CA SER A 71 13.30 -5.03 10.84
C SER A 71 14.35 -4.20 10.10
N TRP A 72 14.79 -4.67 8.93
CA TRP A 72 15.63 -3.90 8.01
C TRP A 72 15.05 -2.49 7.74
N PHE A 73 13.74 -2.39 7.48
CA PHE A 73 13.08 -1.09 7.25
C PHE A 73 12.95 -0.26 8.54
N GLY A 74 12.78 -0.89 9.70
CA GLY A 74 12.74 -0.20 10.99
C GLY A 74 14.09 0.37 11.40
N SER A 75 15.18 -0.39 11.22
CA SER A 75 16.56 0.05 11.49
C SER A 75 17.02 1.17 10.54
N LEU A 76 16.58 1.14 9.27
CA LEU A 76 16.77 2.25 8.34
C LEU A 76 15.96 3.47 8.77
N GLY A 77 14.72 3.29 9.23
CA GLY A 77 13.91 4.36 9.79
C GLY A 77 14.55 4.99 11.03
N GLU A 78 15.09 4.18 11.93
CA GLU A 78 15.72 4.64 13.17
C GLU A 78 17.04 5.38 12.91
N SER A 79 17.81 4.97 11.89
CA SER A 79 19.03 5.69 11.49
C SER A 79 18.76 7.00 10.74
N VAL A 80 17.64 7.11 10.01
CA VAL A 80 17.28 8.34 9.27
C VAL A 80 16.45 9.32 10.12
N PHE A 81 15.55 8.82 10.97
CA PHE A 81 14.59 9.62 11.74
C PHE A 81 14.82 9.60 13.25
N GLY A 82 15.78 8.82 13.76
CA GLY A 82 16.11 8.76 15.20
C GLY A 82 15.04 8.14 16.09
N SER A 83 13.98 7.56 15.52
CA SER A 83 12.88 6.92 16.26
C SER A 83 12.28 5.75 15.49
N THR A 84 11.58 4.86 16.20
CA THR A 84 10.92 3.69 15.61
C THR A 84 9.81 4.13 14.66
N LEU A 85 9.93 3.74 13.38
CA LEU A 85 9.03 4.15 12.31
C LEU A 85 7.56 3.75 12.58
N ALA A 86 7.33 2.68 13.35
CA ALA A 86 6.01 2.12 13.69
C ALA A 86 5.00 3.11 14.32
N PHE A 87 5.46 4.16 15.00
CA PHE A 87 4.58 5.16 15.65
C PHE A 87 4.59 6.51 14.93
N THR A 88 4.97 6.53 13.66
CA THR A 88 5.02 7.75 12.83
C THR A 88 3.86 7.83 11.85
N TRP A 89 3.56 9.05 11.40
CA TRP A 89 2.59 9.27 10.32
C TRP A 89 2.99 8.59 9.01
N ILE A 90 4.30 8.32 8.81
CA ILE A 90 4.82 7.60 7.65
C ILE A 90 4.39 6.13 7.69
N ALA A 91 4.45 5.49 8.85
CA ALA A 91 3.93 4.13 9.02
C ALA A 91 2.42 4.06 8.76
N ALA A 92 1.66 5.08 9.19
CA ALA A 92 0.24 5.18 8.87
C ALA A 92 0.00 5.30 7.35
N ALA A 93 0.82 6.08 6.63
CA ALA A 93 0.75 6.19 5.18
C ALA A 93 1.09 4.87 4.47
N LEU A 94 2.11 4.16 4.93
CA LEU A 94 2.46 2.83 4.42
C LEU A 94 1.34 1.82 4.67
N ALA A 95 0.73 1.82 5.86
CA ALA A 95 -0.39 0.96 6.18
C ALA A 95 -1.59 1.23 5.25
N ALA A 96 -1.93 2.52 5.06
CA ALA A 96 -2.98 2.94 4.15
C ALA A 96 -2.68 2.52 2.70
N ALA A 97 -1.43 2.61 2.26
CA ALA A 97 -1.01 2.16 0.93
C ALA A 97 -1.21 0.64 0.77
N VAL A 98 -0.76 -0.17 1.71
CA VAL A 98 -0.90 -1.64 1.66
C VAL A 98 -2.35 -2.10 1.63
N VAL A 99 -3.21 -1.48 2.43
CA VAL A 99 -4.64 -1.83 2.49
C VAL A 99 -5.39 -1.36 1.23
N SER A 100 -5.01 -0.22 0.66
CA SER A 100 -5.65 0.32 -0.55
C SER A 100 -5.17 -0.32 -1.86
N LEU A 101 -3.96 -0.88 -1.87
CA LEU A 101 -3.35 -1.51 -3.05
C LEU A 101 -4.28 -2.50 -3.79
N PRO A 102 -4.89 -3.51 -3.16
CA PRO A 102 -5.75 -4.45 -3.88
C PRO A 102 -6.97 -3.79 -4.54
N LEU A 103 -7.54 -2.75 -3.90
CA LEU A 103 -8.67 -2.00 -4.45
C LEU A 103 -8.25 -1.21 -5.70
N VAL A 104 -7.10 -0.55 -5.65
CA VAL A 104 -6.53 0.20 -6.76
C VAL A 104 -6.18 -0.73 -7.93
N VAL A 105 -5.51 -1.85 -7.67
CA VAL A 105 -5.15 -2.83 -8.70
C VAL A 105 -6.39 -3.39 -9.40
N ARG A 106 -7.45 -3.74 -8.64
CA ARG A 106 -8.71 -4.23 -9.23
C ARG A 106 -9.37 -3.18 -10.11
N SER A 107 -9.41 -1.93 -9.64
CA SER A 107 -9.98 -0.81 -10.38
C SER A 107 -9.24 -0.58 -11.71
N PHE A 108 -7.90 -0.58 -11.68
CA PHE A 108 -7.09 -0.42 -12.89
C PHE A 108 -7.15 -1.63 -13.82
N THR A 109 -7.19 -2.85 -13.28
CA THR A 109 -7.32 -4.06 -14.10
C THR A 109 -8.64 -4.04 -14.86
N ALA A 110 -9.73 -3.65 -14.20
CA ALA A 110 -11.04 -3.48 -14.85
C ALA A 110 -11.03 -2.38 -15.91
N ALA A 111 -10.41 -1.23 -15.63
CA ALA A 111 -10.26 -0.15 -16.59
C ALA A 111 -9.45 -0.58 -17.83
N LEU A 112 -8.32 -1.26 -17.63
CA LEU A 112 -7.47 -1.76 -18.71
C LEU A 112 -8.12 -2.88 -19.53
N ALA A 113 -8.96 -3.71 -18.91
CA ALA A 113 -9.72 -4.73 -19.61
C ALA A 113 -10.78 -4.14 -20.56
N GLY A 114 -11.29 -2.95 -20.25
CA GLY A 114 -12.22 -2.20 -21.11
C GLY A 114 -11.57 -1.52 -22.32
N VAL A 115 -10.24 -1.48 -22.39
CA VAL A 115 -9.48 -0.85 -23.49
C VAL A 115 -8.98 -1.93 -24.45
N ASP A 116 -9.29 -1.77 -25.74
CA ASP A 116 -8.85 -2.69 -26.81
C ASP A 116 -7.33 -2.93 -26.69
N PRO A 117 -6.87 -4.20 -26.65
CA PRO A 117 -5.45 -4.53 -26.63
C PRO A 117 -4.63 -4.02 -27.82
N ARG A 118 -5.27 -3.56 -28.90
CA ARG A 118 -4.63 -3.12 -30.14
C ARG A 118 -4.48 -1.59 -30.29
N LEU A 119 -4.96 -0.82 -29.32
CA LEU A 119 -4.74 0.63 -29.19
C LEU A 119 -3.43 0.92 -28.46
#